data_AF-A0A0F6AEB5-F1
#
_entry.id   AF-A0A0F6AEB5-F1
#
_cell.length_a   1.000
_cell.length_b   1.000
_cell.length_c   1.000
_cell.angle_alpha   90.00
_cell.angle_beta   90.00
_cell.angle_gamma   90.00
#
_symmetry.space_group_name_H-M   'P 1'
#
loop_
_entity.id
_entity.type
_entity.pdbx_description
1 polymer ?
#
loop_
_entity_poly.entity_id
_entity_poly.type
_entity_poly.pdbx_seq_one_letter_code
_entity_poly.pdbx_strand_id
1 'polypeptide(L)'
;MFALFNAFASIALSIFEHLLGTTLLSLIYALAVAVPSIAVSVRRLHDTNRSGWWVLIALIPIIGTIAMIIFAALEGDECENKYGPNPKKAG
;
A
#
# COMPACT_ATOMS: atom_id res chain seq x y z
N MET A 1 -0.48 7.43 6.32
CA MET A 1 0.43 7.06 7.43
C MET A 1 1.26 5.82 7.12
N PHE A 2 0.67 4.65 6.86
CA PHE A 2 1.43 3.42 6.59
C PHE A 2 2.42 3.52 5.41
N ALA A 3 1.98 4.03 4.25
CA ALA A 3 2.85 4.20 3.08
C ALA A 3 4.01 5.19 3.34
N LEU A 4 3.74 6.26 4.08
CA LEU A 4 4.74 7.26 4.44
C LEU A 4 5.80 6.68 5.39
N PHE A 5 5.37 5.94 6.41
CA PHE A 5 6.27 5.25 7.34
C PHE A 5 7.17 4.25 6.60
N ASN A 6 6.58 3.45 5.70
CA ASN A 6 7.36 2.51 4.89
C ASN A 6 8.35 3.21 3.96
N ALA A 7 7.98 4.34 3.36
CA ALA A 7 8.89 5.12 2.53
C ALA A 7 10.11 5.62 3.31
N PHE A 8 9.90 6.17 4.52
CA PHE A 8 11.00 6.61 5.38
C PHE A 8 11.88 5.44 5.83
N ALA A 9 11.28 4.33 6.26
CA ALA A 9 12.02 3.13 6.66
C ALA A 9 12.88 2.57 5.52
N SER A 10 12.33 2.49 4.30
CA SER A 10 13.06 2.02 3.12
C SER A 10 14.22 2.95 2.73
N ILE A 11 14.06 4.27 2.86
CA ILE A 11 15.14 5.24 2.61
C ILE A 11 16.24 5.10 3.66
N ALA A 12 15.88 4.96 4.95
CA ALA A 12 16.86 4.77 6.00
C ALA A 12 17.64 3.46 5.78
N LEU A 13 16.94 2.35 5.52
CA LEU A 13 17.55 1.06 5.25
C LEU A 13 18.49 1.09 4.05
N SER A 14 18.11 1.75 2.95
CA SER A 14 18.97 1.83 1.76
C SER A 14 20.28 2.57 2.04
N ILE A 15 20.25 3.61 2.89
CA ILE A 15 21.46 4.32 3.32
C ILE A 15 22.34 3.39 4.17
N PHE A 16 21.78 2.73 5.19
CA PHE A 16 22.54 1.80 6.04
C PHE A 16 23.16 0.65 5.24
N GLU A 17 22.42 0.11 4.28
CA GLU A 17 22.88 -0.97 3.41
C GLU A 17 24.02 -0.54 2.49
N HIS A 18 23.95 0.67 1.93
CA HIS A 18 25.03 1.21 1.11
C HIS A 18 26.33 1.40 1.91
N LEU A 19 26.21 1.77 3.19
CA LEU A 19 27.35 1.94 4.10
C LEU A 19 27.96 0.59 4.54
N LEU A 20 27.12 -0.42 4.73
CA LEU A 20 27.53 -1.75 5.19
C LEU A 20 27.88 -2.73 4.06
N GLY A 21 27.56 -2.38 2.80
CA GLY A 21 27.80 -3.23 1.63
C GLY A 21 26.94 -4.50 1.59
N THR A 22 25.72 -4.45 2.15
CA THR A 22 24.80 -5.60 2.23
C THR A 22 23.41 -5.23 1.71
N THR A 23 22.65 -6.22 1.26
CA THR A 23 21.25 -6.07 0.79
C THR A 23 20.25 -6.91 1.60
N LEU A 24 20.74 -7.56 2.67
CA LEU A 24 19.96 -8.52 3.44
C LEU A 24 18.89 -7.84 4.31
N LEU A 25 19.14 -6.63 4.79
CA LEU A 25 18.23 -5.94 5.72
C LEU A 25 16.94 -5.50 5.00
N SER A 26 17.08 -4.93 3.80
CA SER A 26 15.96 -4.55 2.94
C SER A 26 15.15 -5.75 2.49
N LEU A 27 15.79 -6.91 2.25
CA LEU A 27 15.08 -8.15 1.92
C LEU A 27 14.20 -8.60 3.10
N ILE A 28 14.76 -8.67 4.31
CA ILE A 28 14.03 -9.08 5.51
C ILE A 28 12.89 -8.09 5.80
N TYR A 29 13.18 -6.79 5.71
CA TYR A 29 12.18 -5.74 5.88
C TYR A 29 11.05 -5.86 4.86
N ALA A 30 11.37 -6.05 3.58
CA ALA A 30 10.39 -6.21 2.51
C ALA A 30 9.44 -7.39 2.79
N LEU A 31 9.96 -8.53 3.26
CA LEU A 31 9.14 -9.69 3.64
C LEU A 31 8.25 -9.39 4.85
N ALA A 32 8.78 -8.70 5.87
CA ALA A 32 8.02 -8.33 7.06
C ALA A 32 6.85 -7.39 6.73
N VAL A 33 7.04 -6.45 5.80
CA VAL A 33 6.01 -5.48 5.41
C VAL A 33 5.13 -5.92 4.25
N ALA A 34 5.44 -7.03 3.57
CA ALA A 34 4.68 -7.51 2.42
C ALA A 34 3.20 -7.76 2.77
N VAL A 35 2.94 -8.56 3.81
CA VAL A 35 1.58 -8.90 4.27
C VAL A 35 0.77 -7.65 4.66
N PRO A 36 1.25 -6.77 5.56
CA PRO A 36 0.49 -5.58 5.92
C PRO A 36 0.33 -4.60 4.74
N SER A 37 1.29 -4.53 3.82
CA SER A 37 1.18 -3.68 2.62
C SER A 37 0.05 -4.14 1.69
N ILE A 38 -0.07 -5.45 1.48
CA ILE A 38 -1.17 -6.04 0.70
C ILE A 38 -2.50 -5.78 1.41
N ALA A 39 -2.58 -6.03 2.71
CA ALA A 39 -3.81 -5.85 3.50
C ALA A 39 -4.34 -4.41 3.45
N VAL A 40 -3.46 -3.41 3.65
CA VAL A 40 -3.83 -1.99 3.57
C VAL A 40 -4.27 -1.61 2.16
N SER A 41 -3.58 -2.11 1.14
CA SER A 41 -3.91 -1.83 -0.26
C SER A 41 -5.25 -2.42 -0.68
N VAL A 42 -5.55 -3.65 -0.26
CA VAL A 42 -6.86 -4.29 -0.47
C VAL A 42 -7.98 -3.50 0.22
N ARG A 43 -7.76 -3.03 1.45
CA ARG A 43 -8.72 -2.17 2.15
C ARG A 43 -8.99 -0.88 1.37
N ARG A 44 -7.95 -0.21 0.85
CA ARG A 44 -8.11 0.99 0.02
C ARG A 44 -8.88 0.74 -1.27
N LEU A 45 -8.64 -0.41 -1.90
CA LEU A 45 -9.39 -0.84 -3.07
C LEU A 45 -10.86 -1.09 -2.74
N HIS A 46 -11.15 -1.71 -1.60
CA HIS A 46 -12.52 -1.93 -1.14
C HIS A 46 -13.22 -0.61 -0.81
N ASP A 47 -12.53 0.34 -0.19
CA ASP A 47 -13.07 1.67 0.11
C ASP A 47 -13.45 2.43 -1.18
N THR A 48 -12.84 2.12 -2.32
CA THR A 48 -13.18 2.68 -3.65
C THR A 48 -14.08 1.74 -4.48
N ASN A 49 -14.75 0.79 -3.84
CA ASN A 49 -15.68 -0.18 -4.45
C ASN A 49 -15.05 -1.10 -5.53
N ARG A 50 -13.73 -1.30 -5.48
CA ARG A 50 -12.98 -2.19 -6.37
C ARG A 50 -12.73 -3.55 -5.72
N SER A 51 -12.41 -4.58 -6.50
CA SER A 51 -12.01 -5.88 -5.94
C SER A 51 -10.57 -5.85 -5.43
N GLY A 52 -10.27 -6.60 -4.36
CA GLY A 52 -8.91 -6.73 -3.84
C GLY A 52 -7.90 -7.27 -4.86
N TRP A 53 -8.36 -7.95 -5.91
CA TRP A 53 -7.54 -8.45 -7.01
C TRP A 53 -6.83 -7.33 -7.81
N TRP A 54 -7.32 -6.10 -7.76
CA TRP A 54 -6.64 -4.95 -8.36
C TRP A 54 -5.26 -4.69 -7.76
N VAL A 55 -4.96 -5.24 -6.56
CA VAL A 55 -3.64 -5.13 -5.96
C VAL A 55 -2.55 -5.81 -6.81
N LEU A 56 -2.91 -6.80 -7.64
CA LEU A 56 -1.97 -7.49 -8.52
C LEU A 56 -1.40 -6.58 -9.61
N ILE A 57 -2.05 -5.46 -9.92
CA ILE A 57 -1.52 -4.47 -10.86
C ILE A 57 -0.23 -3.86 -10.32
N ALA A 58 0.00 -3.86 -9.01
CA ALA A 58 1.27 -3.45 -8.40
C ALA A 58 2.47 -4.32 -8.83
N LEU A 59 2.25 -5.51 -9.40
CA LEU A 59 3.30 -6.35 -9.97
C LEU A 59 3.82 -5.82 -11.31
N ILE A 60 3.07 -4.95 -11.98
CA ILE A 60 3.48 -4.30 -13.22
C ILE A 60 4.31 -3.06 -12.84
N PRO A 61 5.61 -3.00 -13.15
CA PRO A 61 6.42 -1.85 -12.81
C PRO A 61 5.91 -0.59 -13.52
N ILE A 62 6.09 0.57 -12.85
CA ILE A 62 5.65 1.90 -13.30
C ILE A 62 4.12 2.05 -13.35
N ILE A 63 3.43 1.30 -14.21
CA ILE A 63 1.96 1.37 -14.37
C ILE A 63 1.27 0.95 -13.08
N GLY A 64 1.75 -0.12 -12.44
CA GLY A 64 1.24 -0.61 -11.17
C GLY A 64 1.32 0.41 -10.06
N THR A 65 2.52 1.00 -9.91
CA THR A 65 2.77 2.03 -8.92
C THR A 65 1.89 3.26 -9.14
N ILE A 66 1.77 3.74 -10.38
CA ILE A 66 0.93 4.89 -10.71
C ILE A 66 -0.54 4.58 -10.40
N ALA A 67 -1.06 3.42 -10.82
CA ALA A 67 -2.44 3.02 -10.55
C ALA A 67 -2.72 2.94 -9.03
N MET A 68 -1.80 2.35 -8.27
CA MET A 68 -1.94 2.25 -6.81
C MET A 68 -1.87 3.61 -6.12
N ILE A 69 -1.05 4.54 -6.59
CA ILE A 69 -1.03 5.92 -6.09
C ILE A 69 -2.37 6.61 -6.38
N ILE A 70 -2.92 6.46 -7.59
CA ILE A 70 -4.24 7.00 -7.94
C ILE A 70 -5.30 6.43 -7.01
N PHE A 71 -5.35 5.10 -6.80
CA PHE A 71 -6.33 4.48 -5.90
C PHE A 71 -6.15 4.88 -4.43
N ALA A 72 -4.93 5.17 -4.01
CA ALA A 72 -4.65 5.69 -2.68
C ALA A 72 -5.09 7.16 -2.50
N ALA A 73 -5.10 7.94 -3.58
CA ALA A 73 -5.49 9.35 -3.58
C ALA A 73 -6.99 9.58 -3.83
N LEU A 74 -7.69 8.60 -4.43
CA LEU A 74 -9.13 8.69 -4.64
C LEU A 74 -9.88 8.63 -3.31
N GLU A 75 -10.91 9.48 -3.20
CA GLU A 75 -11.84 9.43 -2.09
C GLU A 75 -12.64 8.12 -2.13
N GLY A 76 -12.93 7.57 -0.95
CA GLY A 76 -13.75 6.37 -0.84
C GLY A 76 -15.19 6.64 -1.27
N ASP A 77 -15.89 5.60 -1.70
CA ASP A 77 -17.29 5.68 -2.12
C ASP A 77 -18.16 6.24 -0.97
N GLU A 78 -18.99 7.24 -1.30
CA GLU A 78 -19.87 7.89 -0.34
C GLU A 78 -21.11 7.06 0.00
N CYS A 79 -21.47 6.10 -0.86
CA CYS A 79 -22.63 5.24 -0.69
C CYS A 79 -22.27 3.95 0.05
N GLU A 80 -23.27 3.26 0.62
CA GLU A 80 -23.07 1.89 1.10
C GLU A 80 -22.54 1.04 -0.05
N ASN A 81 -21.31 0.54 0.08
CA ASN A 81 -20.72 -0.35 -0.90
C ASN A 81 -20.87 -1.81 -0.42
N LYS A 82 -20.64 -2.76 -1.32
CA LYS A 82 -20.73 -4.21 -1.03
C LYS A 82 -19.77 -4.72 0.06
N TYR A 83 -18.85 -3.88 0.54
CA TYR A 83 -17.87 -4.18 1.57
C TYR A 83 -18.20 -3.56 2.93
N GLY A 84 -19.26 -2.73 3.01
CA GLY A 84 -19.78 -2.18 4.26
C GLY A 84 -20.23 -0.72 4.16
N PRO A 85 -20.87 -0.21 5.23
CA PRO A 85 -21.33 1.17 5.30
C PRO A 85 -20.15 2.15 5.46
N ASN A 86 -20.30 3.36 4.92
CA ASN A 86 -19.28 4.39 5.00
C ASN A 86 -19.15 4.91 6.46
N PRO A 87 -17.97 4.79 7.10
CA PRO A 87 -17.79 5.20 8.50
C PRO A 87 -17.89 6.72 8.71
N LYS A 88 -17.79 7.55 7.66
CA LYS A 88 -17.95 9.01 7.75
C LYS A 88 -19.42 9.44 7.86
N LYS A 89 -20.38 8.58 7.49
CA LYS A 89 -21.83 8.88 7.53
C LYS A 89 -22.57 8.29 8.74
N ALA A 90 -21.86 7.56 9.61
CA ALA A 90 -22.43 6.91 10.79
C ALA A 90 -22.47 7.81 12.04
N GLY A 91 -22.32 9.12 11.89
CA GLY A 91 -22.33 10.12 12.98
C GLY A 91 -23.37 11.20 12.73
#